data_AF-A0A1H2ECZ8-F1
#
_entry.id   AF-A0A1H2ECZ8-F1
#
_cell.length_a   1.000
_cell.length_b   1.000
_cell.length_c   1.000
_cell.angle_alpha   90.00
_cell.angle_beta   90.00
_cell.angle_gamma   90.00
#
_symmetry.space_group_name_H-M   'P 1'
#
loop_
_entity.id
_entity.type
_entity.pdbx_description
1 polymer ?
#
loop_
_entity_poly.entity_id
_entity_poly.type
_entity_poly.pdbx_seq_one_letter_code
_entity_poly.pdbx_strand_id
1 'polypeptide(L)'
;MKKPATHPRAFTLVELLPAMVLLTLLGFIIAQMTGATSRTTRLSNQLVDTASQARLVFGCLEGDIAGLVKRPDVPFEARNAALGAVPLLRFVSGSPAAGSRLGSAANRGISILAYEVAAHADNQNRPCLLRAGKAVPWAMTGYFGLTDLGLPLSFSGAGFPSSLLPQSADFDVLAPGVLRLVIGFQLYPDNQPVTLQDGTTLPKAQGQVVYSPPVRTAYAYRGTSSVQVVDLSRVAALVAGVAVVDVTSLRLLDADQATALGSAFGVPATDVLPVAAWEAQAMSPTTLPGSVPLAARQSLRVFQHFFPVTPFASRL
;
A
#
# COMPACT_ATOMS: atom_id res chain seq x y z
N MET A 1 29.51 35.04 -78.89
CA MET A 1 29.12 33.63 -78.61
C MET A 1 28.15 33.60 -77.44
N LYS A 2 26.85 33.42 -77.70
CA LYS A 2 25.82 33.25 -76.65
C LYS A 2 25.76 31.76 -76.27
N LYS A 3 26.03 31.44 -75.01
CA LYS A 3 25.85 30.07 -74.47
C LYS A 3 24.35 29.72 -74.52
N PRO A 4 23.93 28.62 -75.15
CA PRO A 4 22.53 28.21 -75.14
C PRO A 4 22.13 27.85 -73.71
N ALA A 5 21.07 28.48 -73.20
CA ALA A 5 20.47 28.13 -71.92
C ALA A 5 19.76 26.79 -72.07
N THR A 6 20.27 25.75 -71.40
CA THR A 6 19.61 24.45 -71.32
C THR A 6 18.35 24.60 -70.48
N HIS A 7 17.18 24.45 -71.12
CA HIS A 7 15.89 24.42 -70.42
C HIS A 7 15.87 23.23 -69.46
N PRO A 8 15.57 23.44 -68.17
CA PRO A 8 15.39 22.33 -67.22
C PRO A 8 14.20 21.49 -67.67
N ARG A 9 14.44 20.20 -67.92
CA ARG A 9 13.39 19.23 -68.24
C ARG A 9 12.44 19.16 -67.03
N ALA A 10 11.18 19.54 -67.24
CA ALA A 10 10.13 19.37 -66.25
C ALA A 10 9.80 17.87 -66.12
N PHE A 11 9.61 17.39 -64.89
CA PHE A 11 9.23 16.00 -64.60
C PHE A 11 7.92 15.64 -65.29
N THR A 12 7.86 14.44 -65.86
CA THR A 12 6.63 13.94 -66.49
C THR A 12 5.62 13.52 -65.43
N LEU A 13 4.33 13.63 -65.74
CA LEU A 13 3.23 13.25 -64.83
C LEU A 13 3.33 11.78 -64.40
N VAL A 14 3.87 10.92 -65.29
CA VAL A 14 4.19 9.51 -65.03
C VAL A 14 5.31 9.31 -64.01
N GLU A 15 6.29 10.21 -63.91
CA GLU A 15 7.36 10.15 -62.89
C GLU A 15 6.91 10.72 -61.55
N LEU A 16 5.97 11.67 -61.56
CA LEU A 16 5.45 12.31 -60.34
C LEU A 16 4.50 11.38 -59.56
N LEU A 17 3.75 10.53 -60.26
CA LEU A 17 2.81 9.58 -59.66
C LEU A 17 3.50 8.55 -58.72
N PRO A 18 4.57 7.82 -59.12
CA PRO A 18 5.27 6.91 -58.22
C PRO A 18 5.99 7.65 -57.08
N ALA A 19 6.49 8.87 -57.32
CA ALA A 19 7.10 9.68 -56.25
C ALA A 19 6.08 10.06 -55.17
N MET A 20 4.86 10.41 -55.55
CA MET A 20 3.77 10.73 -54.61
C MET A 20 3.28 9.49 -53.86
N VAL A 21 3.18 8.34 -54.53
CA VAL A 21 2.86 7.06 -53.87
C VAL A 21 3.93 6.71 -52.83
N LEU A 22 5.22 6.78 -53.19
CA LEU A 22 6.32 6.55 -52.26
C LEU A 22 6.30 7.52 -51.08
N LEU A 23 6.02 8.80 -51.33
CA LEU A 23 5.92 9.81 -50.28
C LEU A 23 4.79 9.49 -49.30
N THR A 24 3.60 9.13 -49.80
CA THR A 24 2.46 8.76 -48.94
C THR A 24 2.73 7.49 -48.14
N LEU A 25 3.37 6.49 -48.75
CA LEU A 25 3.74 5.24 -48.09
C LEU A 25 4.79 5.48 -46.99
N LEU A 26 5.81 6.30 -47.28
CA LEU A 26 6.81 6.68 -46.28
C LEU A 26 6.18 7.49 -45.13
N GLY A 27 5.29 8.44 -45.44
CA GLY A 27 4.56 9.19 -44.43
C GLY A 27 3.70 8.30 -43.52
N PHE A 28 3.04 7.30 -44.10
CA PHE A 28 2.23 6.33 -43.36
C PHE A 28 3.08 5.46 -42.44
N ILE A 29 4.23 4.96 -42.91
CA ILE A 29 5.17 4.18 -42.08
C ILE A 29 5.68 5.01 -40.90
N ILE A 30 6.10 6.26 -41.14
CA ILE A 30 6.57 7.15 -40.07
C ILE A 30 5.47 7.42 -39.05
N ALA A 31 4.22 7.63 -39.50
CA ALA A 31 3.09 7.82 -38.60
C ALA A 31 2.80 6.57 -37.75
N GLN A 32 2.86 5.37 -38.34
CA GLN A 32 2.70 4.12 -37.59
C GLN A 32 3.82 3.90 -36.56
N MET A 33 5.08 4.09 -36.97
CA MET A 33 6.23 3.97 -36.06
C MET A 33 6.13 4.96 -34.91
N THR A 34 5.82 6.23 -35.20
CA THR A 34 5.63 7.26 -34.17
C THR A 34 4.51 6.91 -33.21
N GLY A 35 3.40 6.36 -33.72
CA GLY A 35 2.28 5.86 -32.92
C GLY A 35 2.66 4.69 -32.01
N ALA A 36 3.41 3.72 -32.53
CA ALA A 36 3.89 2.57 -31.77
C ALA A 36 4.88 2.99 -30.67
N THR A 37 5.87 3.82 -31.00
CA THR A 37 6.83 4.38 -30.03
C THR A 37 6.11 5.14 -28.93
N SER A 38 5.15 5.99 -29.28
CA SER A 38 4.38 6.77 -28.30
C SER A 38 3.61 5.89 -27.31
N ARG A 39 3.04 4.76 -27.78
CA ARG A 39 2.34 3.79 -26.91
C ARG A 39 3.32 3.09 -25.96
N THR A 40 4.46 2.65 -26.47
CA THR A 40 5.50 1.98 -25.66
C THR A 40 6.07 2.92 -24.60
N THR A 41 6.37 4.18 -24.97
CA THR A 41 6.85 5.18 -24.00
C THR A 41 5.83 5.47 -22.92
N ARG A 42 4.54 5.60 -23.28
CA ARG A 42 3.47 5.79 -22.28
C ARG A 42 3.39 4.62 -21.29
N LEU A 43 3.36 3.39 -21.79
CA LEU A 43 3.31 2.20 -20.93
C LEU A 43 4.54 2.13 -20.01
N SER A 44 5.73 2.44 -20.54
CA SER A 44 6.96 2.47 -19.76
C SER A 44 6.88 3.50 -18.63
N ASN A 45 6.40 4.71 -18.90
CA ASN A 45 6.23 5.74 -17.88
C ASN A 45 5.21 5.31 -16.81
N GLN A 46 4.08 4.70 -17.21
CA GLN A 46 3.09 4.19 -16.26
C GLN A 46 3.66 3.11 -15.32
N LEU A 47 4.48 2.21 -15.85
CA LEU A 47 5.17 1.20 -15.04
C LEU A 47 6.16 1.84 -14.05
N VAL A 48 6.92 2.84 -14.49
CA VAL A 48 7.87 3.56 -13.62
C VAL A 48 7.13 4.31 -12.53
N ASP A 49 6.04 5.00 -12.87
CA ASP A 49 5.23 5.77 -11.92
C ASP A 49 4.58 4.86 -10.86
N THR A 50 3.95 3.76 -11.27
CA THR A 50 3.34 2.78 -10.35
C THR A 50 4.39 2.14 -9.44
N ALA A 51 5.54 1.74 -9.99
CA ALA A 51 6.65 1.19 -9.20
C ALA A 51 7.24 2.22 -8.23
N SER A 52 7.33 3.50 -8.62
CA SER A 52 7.84 4.57 -7.75
C SER A 52 6.94 4.78 -6.54
N GLN A 53 5.61 4.79 -6.73
CA GLN A 53 4.64 4.88 -5.64
C GLN A 53 4.73 3.67 -4.72
N ALA A 54 4.79 2.45 -5.27
CA ALA A 54 4.93 1.24 -4.47
C ALA A 54 6.22 1.25 -3.63
N ARG A 55 7.35 1.68 -4.21
CA ARG A 55 8.63 1.83 -3.48
C ARG A 55 8.54 2.85 -2.36
N LEU A 56 7.90 3.99 -2.60
CA LEU A 56 7.71 5.01 -1.56
C LEU A 56 6.89 4.45 -0.39
N VAL A 57 5.82 3.72 -0.68
CA VAL A 57 5.00 3.07 0.34
C VAL A 57 5.79 2.03 1.12
N PHE A 58 6.47 1.12 0.43
CA PHE A 58 7.23 0.06 1.08
C PHE A 58 8.42 0.59 1.87
N GLY A 59 9.16 1.57 1.36
CA GLY A 59 10.26 2.18 2.11
C GLY A 59 9.78 2.91 3.36
N CYS A 60 8.62 3.57 3.29
CA CYS A 60 8.01 4.20 4.47
C CYS A 60 7.54 3.16 5.49
N LEU A 61 6.82 2.12 5.05
CA LEU A 61 6.41 1.00 5.92
C LEU A 61 7.63 0.29 6.53
N GLU A 62 8.71 0.11 5.78
CA GLU A 62 9.94 -0.53 6.24
C GLU A 62 10.56 0.26 7.39
N GLY A 63 10.75 1.57 7.21
CA GLY A 63 11.27 2.44 8.26
C GLY A 63 10.40 2.42 9.52
N ASP A 64 9.08 2.45 9.34
CA ASP A 64 8.14 2.46 10.45
C ASP A 64 8.05 1.12 11.20
N ILE A 65 8.06 0.01 10.48
CA ILE A 65 8.08 -1.35 11.04
C ILE A 65 9.45 -1.67 11.67
N ALA A 66 10.54 -1.15 11.12
CA ALA A 66 11.86 -1.27 11.74
C ALA A 66 11.91 -0.58 13.11
N GLY A 67 11.20 0.56 13.26
CA GLY A 67 11.02 1.26 14.53
C GLY A 67 9.93 0.69 15.44
N LEU A 68 9.25 -0.39 15.06
CA LEU A 68 8.14 -0.99 15.81
C LEU A 68 8.55 -1.37 17.24
N VAL A 69 7.77 -0.94 18.22
CA VAL A 69 7.96 -1.33 19.62
C VAL A 69 7.38 -2.73 19.85
N LYS A 70 8.25 -3.76 19.82
CA LYS A 70 7.87 -5.19 19.88
C LYS A 70 7.56 -5.70 21.29
N ARG A 71 7.06 -4.85 22.18
CA ARG A 71 6.79 -5.26 23.56
C ARG A 71 5.38 -5.88 23.69
N PRO A 72 5.22 -6.95 24.49
CA PRO A 72 3.93 -7.62 24.67
C PRO A 72 2.87 -6.76 25.37
N ASP A 73 3.28 -5.67 26.04
CA ASP A 73 2.43 -4.69 26.71
C ASP A 73 1.96 -3.54 25.81
N VAL A 74 2.50 -3.45 24.58
CA VAL A 74 2.19 -2.36 23.65
C VAL A 74 1.13 -2.85 22.65
N PRO A 75 0.04 -2.10 22.45
CA PRO A 75 -0.99 -2.49 21.49
C PRO A 75 -0.47 -2.47 20.06
N PHE A 76 -0.93 -3.45 19.30
CA PHE A 76 -0.78 -3.53 17.86
C PHE A 76 -2.15 -3.89 17.29
N GLU A 77 -2.63 -3.09 16.36
CA GLU A 77 -3.92 -3.29 15.71
C GLU A 77 -3.68 -3.44 14.21
N ALA A 78 -4.25 -4.48 13.63
CA ALA A 78 -4.25 -4.66 12.19
C ALA A 78 -5.54 -5.35 11.75
N ARG A 79 -6.06 -4.92 10.61
CA ARG A 79 -7.37 -5.35 10.11
C ARG A 79 -7.41 -5.14 8.61
N ASN A 80 -7.72 -6.20 7.87
CA ASN A 80 -7.97 -6.12 6.43
C ASN A 80 -9.46 -5.88 6.18
N ALA A 81 -9.92 -4.67 6.50
CA ALA A 81 -11.32 -4.29 6.29
C ALA A 81 -11.60 -3.96 4.80
N ALA A 82 -12.90 -3.79 4.48
CA ALA A 82 -13.30 -3.11 3.24
C ALA A 82 -12.73 -1.67 3.21
N LEU A 83 -12.65 -1.07 2.02
CA LEU A 83 -12.19 0.32 1.87
C LEU A 83 -12.99 1.28 2.75
N GLY A 84 -12.32 2.24 3.40
CA GLY A 84 -12.94 3.18 4.32
C GLY A 84 -11.95 3.83 5.29
N ALA A 85 -12.43 4.80 6.08
CA ALA A 85 -11.65 5.55 7.08
C ALA A 85 -11.44 4.75 8.38
N VAL A 86 -11.05 3.49 8.25
CA VAL A 86 -10.66 2.63 9.36
C VAL A 86 -9.21 2.20 9.12
N PRO A 87 -8.30 2.45 10.07
CA PRO A 87 -6.90 2.11 9.86
C PRO A 87 -6.71 0.60 9.73
N LEU A 88 -6.02 0.24 8.66
CA LEU A 88 -5.63 -1.12 8.30
C LEU A 88 -4.53 -1.63 9.23
N LEU A 89 -3.66 -0.72 9.67
CA LEU A 89 -2.51 -1.01 10.51
C LEU A 89 -2.27 0.16 11.44
N ARG A 90 -2.12 -0.11 12.73
CA ARG A 90 -1.82 0.88 13.76
C ARG A 90 -0.92 0.28 14.83
N PHE A 91 0.16 0.99 15.15
CA PHE A 91 1.16 0.51 16.10
C PHE A 91 2.00 1.66 16.66
N VAL A 92 2.71 1.38 17.76
CA VAL A 92 3.69 2.32 18.31
C VAL A 92 5.04 2.10 17.65
N SER A 93 5.66 3.18 17.18
CA SER A 93 6.99 3.17 16.57
C SER A 93 7.89 4.25 17.16
N GLY A 94 9.21 4.01 17.11
CA GLY A 94 10.24 5.03 17.35
C GLY A 94 10.37 6.04 16.22
N SER A 95 9.61 5.91 15.13
CA SER A 95 9.61 6.91 14.06
C SER A 95 9.10 8.27 14.56
N PRO A 96 9.70 9.38 14.09
CA PRO A 96 9.18 10.71 14.40
C PRO A 96 7.82 10.95 13.74
N ALA A 97 6.96 11.68 14.45
CA ALA A 97 5.67 12.15 13.94
C ALA A 97 5.72 13.66 13.68
N ALA A 98 5.26 14.08 12.51
CA ALA A 98 4.92 15.47 12.26
C ALA A 98 3.53 15.71 12.89
N GLY A 99 3.41 16.70 13.76
CA GLY A 99 2.15 16.90 14.50
C GLY A 99 2.33 16.76 16.00
N SER A 100 3.15 17.64 16.54
CA SER A 100 2.75 18.48 17.66
C SER A 100 3.95 19.35 18.01
N ARG A 101 3.70 20.64 18.19
CA ARG A 101 4.64 21.56 18.84
C ARG A 101 4.77 21.22 20.34
N LEU A 102 4.93 19.94 20.66
CA LEU A 102 5.36 19.53 21.98
C LEU A 102 6.76 20.13 22.13
N GLY A 103 6.95 20.98 23.13
CA GLY A 103 8.30 21.42 23.51
C GLY A 103 9.20 20.20 23.68
N SER A 104 10.49 20.33 23.41
CA SER A 104 11.47 19.22 23.41
C SER A 104 11.40 18.35 24.68
N ALA A 105 11.01 18.91 25.82
CA ALA A 105 10.85 18.21 27.10
C ALA A 105 9.64 17.24 27.16
N ALA A 106 8.64 17.38 26.29
CA ALA A 106 7.44 16.56 26.30
C ALA A 106 7.46 15.43 25.25
N ASN A 107 8.38 15.48 24.28
CA ASN A 107 8.48 14.46 23.23
C ASN A 107 9.22 13.22 23.76
N ARG A 108 8.56 12.06 23.71
CA ARG A 108 9.11 10.78 24.16
C ARG A 108 9.99 10.08 23.11
N GLY A 109 10.03 10.62 21.89
CA GLY A 109 10.73 9.98 20.77
C GLY A 109 10.00 8.75 20.22
N ILE A 110 8.70 8.60 20.53
CA ILE A 110 7.85 7.57 19.96
C ILE A 110 6.53 8.17 19.48
N SER A 111 5.92 7.52 18.50
CA SER A 111 4.66 7.93 17.90
C SER A 111 3.73 6.74 17.71
N ILE A 112 2.43 7.01 17.66
CA ILE A 112 1.45 6.07 17.14
C ILE A 112 1.33 6.34 15.66
N LEU A 113 1.64 5.33 14.87
CA LEU A 113 1.50 5.35 13.43
C LEU A 113 0.22 4.64 13.03
N ALA A 114 -0.42 5.14 11.98
CA ALA A 114 -1.59 4.51 11.38
C ALA A 114 -1.53 4.59 9.86
N TYR A 115 -1.96 3.52 9.20
CA TYR A 115 -2.12 3.45 7.75
C TYR A 115 -3.57 3.13 7.43
N GLU A 116 -4.13 3.84 6.45
CA GLU A 116 -5.49 3.59 5.98
C GLU A 116 -5.62 3.87 4.48
N VAL A 117 -6.62 3.25 3.85
CA VAL A 117 -6.98 3.59 2.46
C VAL A 117 -8.37 4.22 2.49
N ALA A 118 -8.38 5.54 2.38
CA ALA A 118 -9.58 6.35 2.53
C ALA A 118 -9.59 7.52 1.52
N ALA A 119 -10.77 8.10 1.31
CA ALA A 119 -10.93 9.31 0.51
C ALA A 119 -10.23 10.50 1.20
N HIS A 120 -9.51 11.31 0.42
CA HIS A 120 -8.82 12.48 0.94
C HIS A 120 -9.00 13.70 0.04
N ALA A 121 -9.15 14.88 0.65
CA ALA A 121 -9.39 16.14 -0.07
C ALA A 121 -8.27 16.43 -1.09
N ASP A 122 -7.01 16.23 -0.68
CA ASP A 122 -5.83 16.43 -1.54
C ASP A 122 -5.73 15.45 -2.72
N ASN A 123 -6.54 14.39 -2.72
CA ASN A 123 -6.65 13.44 -3.83
C ASN A 123 -8.03 13.52 -4.52
N GLN A 124 -8.67 14.68 -4.51
CA GLN A 124 -9.99 14.91 -5.12
C GLN A 124 -11.06 13.95 -4.56
N ASN A 125 -10.99 13.63 -3.28
CA ASN A 125 -11.84 12.66 -2.57
C ASN A 125 -11.78 11.23 -3.15
N ARG A 126 -10.78 10.92 -3.98
CA ARG A 126 -10.51 9.53 -4.39
C ARG A 126 -9.82 8.79 -3.24
N PRO A 127 -10.09 7.47 -3.07
CA PRO A 127 -9.36 6.66 -2.11
C PRO A 127 -7.87 6.64 -2.45
N CYS A 128 -7.03 6.87 -1.45
CA CYS A 128 -5.57 6.74 -1.54
C CYS A 128 -5.01 6.19 -0.23
N LEU A 129 -3.77 5.73 -0.27
CA LEU A 129 -3.07 5.35 0.94
C LEU A 129 -2.65 6.59 1.72
N LEU A 130 -3.15 6.65 2.95
CA LEU A 130 -2.86 7.67 3.93
C LEU A 130 -1.95 7.11 5.02
N ARG A 131 -1.10 7.98 5.56
CA ARG A 131 -0.27 7.70 6.72
C ARG A 131 -0.48 8.81 7.74
N ALA A 132 -0.72 8.44 8.98
CA ALA A 132 -0.67 9.36 10.10
C ALA A 132 0.43 8.97 11.07
N GLY A 133 1.01 9.98 11.71
CA GLY A 133 1.87 9.80 12.86
C GLY A 133 1.49 10.80 13.94
N LYS A 134 1.21 10.31 15.14
CA LYS A 134 0.88 11.15 16.29
C LYS A 134 1.88 10.92 17.41
N ALA A 135 2.58 11.97 17.81
CA ALA A 135 3.58 11.89 18.88
C ALA A 135 2.91 11.54 20.22
N VAL A 136 3.55 10.69 21.00
CA VAL A 136 3.07 10.32 22.34
C VAL A 136 3.83 11.14 23.40
N PRO A 137 3.20 12.12 24.05
CA PRO A 137 3.87 12.91 25.08
C PRO A 137 3.96 12.18 26.41
N TRP A 138 5.00 12.51 27.19
CA TRP A 138 5.16 12.02 28.57
C TRP A 138 3.94 12.30 29.47
N ALA A 139 3.32 13.47 29.30
CA ALA A 139 2.24 13.95 30.15
C ALA A 139 0.90 13.20 29.97
N MET A 140 0.64 12.60 28.80
CA MET A 140 -0.65 11.94 28.53
C MET A 140 -0.66 10.44 28.82
N THR A 141 0.50 9.78 28.93
CA THR A 141 0.56 8.32 29.03
C THR A 141 1.15 7.79 30.33
N GLY A 142 1.81 8.62 31.13
CA GLY A 142 2.67 8.11 32.20
C GLY A 142 3.75 7.16 31.67
N TYR A 143 4.10 6.12 32.43
CA TYR A 143 5.11 5.12 32.06
C TYR A 143 4.56 4.06 31.07
N PHE A 144 5.26 3.80 29.95
CA PHE A 144 5.15 2.50 29.24
C PHE A 144 5.87 1.47 30.10
N GLY A 145 5.12 0.77 30.93
CA GLY A 145 5.72 -0.12 31.92
C GLY A 145 4.66 -0.98 32.56
N LEU A 146 5.02 -1.60 33.67
CA LEU A 146 4.06 -2.32 34.48
C LEU A 146 3.45 -1.34 35.51
N THR A 147 2.14 -1.40 35.75
CA THR A 147 1.49 -0.81 36.92
C THR A 147 2.10 -1.39 38.21
N ASP A 148 1.77 -0.81 39.37
CA ASP A 148 2.17 -1.29 40.70
C ASP A 148 1.76 -2.76 40.97
N LEU A 149 0.87 -3.30 40.12
CA LEU A 149 0.45 -4.70 40.10
C LEU A 149 1.22 -5.55 39.09
N GLY A 150 2.35 -5.10 38.55
CA GLY A 150 3.14 -5.87 37.57
C GLY A 150 2.42 -6.08 36.22
N LEU A 151 1.37 -5.30 35.92
CA LEU A 151 0.63 -5.38 34.65
C LEU A 151 1.14 -4.37 33.66
N PRO A 152 1.36 -4.72 32.37
CA PRO A 152 1.35 -3.75 31.27
C PRO A 152 0.45 -2.55 31.57
N LEU A 153 0.94 -1.32 31.50
CA LEU A 153 0.11 -0.13 31.45
C LEU A 153 -0.55 -0.15 30.07
N SER A 154 -1.45 -1.12 29.88
CA SER A 154 -2.37 -1.15 28.78
C SER A 154 -3.22 0.09 29.00
N PHE A 155 -3.28 0.93 27.97
CA PHE A 155 -4.36 1.88 27.81
C PHE A 155 -5.65 1.21 28.27
N SER A 156 -6.37 1.81 29.22
CA SER A 156 -7.51 1.18 29.88
C SER A 156 -8.59 0.84 28.83
N GLY A 157 -8.59 -0.38 28.32
CA GLY A 157 -9.41 -0.85 27.19
C GLY A 157 -8.59 -1.65 26.18
N ALA A 158 -9.21 -2.51 25.38
CA ALA A 158 -8.53 -3.40 24.42
C ALA A 158 -7.84 -2.68 23.22
N GLY A 159 -7.40 -1.43 23.37
CA GLY A 159 -6.85 -0.61 22.29
C GLY A 159 -6.26 0.70 22.80
N PHE A 160 -5.80 1.53 21.87
CA PHE A 160 -5.21 2.85 22.19
C PHE A 160 -6.25 3.80 22.82
N PRO A 161 -5.86 4.74 23.71
CA PRO A 161 -6.75 5.77 24.23
C PRO A 161 -7.17 6.67 23.08
N SER A 162 -8.44 7.05 23.02
CA SER A 162 -9.00 7.90 21.97
C SER A 162 -8.27 9.23 21.83
N SER A 163 -7.70 9.78 22.90
CA SER A 163 -6.90 11.02 22.88
C SER A 163 -5.57 10.90 22.13
N LEU A 164 -4.97 9.71 22.12
CA LEU A 164 -3.71 9.42 21.45
C LEU A 164 -3.88 8.93 20.02
N LEU A 165 -5.10 8.55 19.64
CA LEU A 165 -5.38 8.08 18.29
C LEU A 165 -5.20 9.23 17.28
N PRO A 166 -4.57 8.95 16.13
CA PRO A 166 -4.57 9.89 15.01
C PRO A 166 -6.01 10.21 14.59
N GLN A 167 -6.30 11.51 14.42
CA GLN A 167 -7.55 12.02 13.88
C GLN A 167 -7.42 12.22 12.37
N SER A 168 -8.53 12.45 11.67
CA SER A 168 -8.52 12.65 10.20
C SER A 168 -7.58 13.76 9.73
N ALA A 169 -7.31 14.78 10.56
CA ALA A 169 -6.37 15.85 10.26
C ALA A 169 -4.88 15.47 10.43
N ASP A 170 -4.59 14.36 11.09
CA ASP A 170 -3.23 13.83 11.27
C ASP A 170 -2.80 12.92 10.10
N PHE A 171 -3.72 12.59 9.18
CA PHE A 171 -3.46 11.74 8.03
C PHE A 171 -3.02 12.56 6.83
N ASP A 172 -1.84 12.24 6.31
CA ASP A 172 -1.32 12.80 5.07
C ASP A 172 -1.39 11.76 3.94
N VAL A 173 -1.53 12.25 2.70
CA VAL A 173 -1.47 11.39 1.51
C VAL A 173 -0.05 10.86 1.35
N LEU A 174 0.13 9.56 1.58
CA LEU A 174 1.42 8.89 1.34
C LEU A 174 1.59 8.58 -0.15
N ALA A 175 0.57 7.96 -0.76
CA ALA A 175 0.62 7.59 -2.16
C ALA A 175 -0.78 7.71 -2.82
N PRO A 176 -0.98 8.68 -3.74
CA PRO A 176 -2.30 8.99 -4.27
C PRO A 176 -2.89 7.90 -5.17
N GLY A 177 -2.05 7.10 -5.84
CA GLY A 177 -2.46 6.04 -6.76
C GLY A 177 -2.62 4.67 -6.10
N VAL A 178 -2.37 4.53 -4.80
CA VAL A 178 -2.56 3.25 -4.09
C VAL A 178 -4.02 3.14 -3.66
N LEU A 179 -4.77 2.29 -4.37
CA LEU A 179 -6.21 2.13 -4.18
C LEU A 179 -6.56 0.99 -3.22
N ARG A 180 -5.60 0.10 -2.92
CA ARG A 180 -5.77 -1.01 -1.98
C ARG A 180 -4.45 -1.32 -1.29
N LEU A 181 -4.52 -1.56 0.01
CA LEU A 181 -3.45 -2.14 0.83
C LEU A 181 -4.04 -3.31 1.62
N VAL A 182 -3.31 -4.42 1.68
CA VAL A 182 -3.63 -5.58 2.51
C VAL A 182 -2.37 -5.99 3.27
N ILE A 183 -2.53 -6.35 4.54
CA ILE A 183 -1.46 -6.81 5.44
C ILE A 183 -1.69 -8.28 5.79
N GLY A 184 -0.85 -9.16 5.26
CA GLY A 184 -0.75 -10.55 5.70
C GLY A 184 0.24 -10.71 6.86
N PHE A 185 0.07 -11.78 7.63
CA PHE A 185 0.94 -12.21 8.72
C PHE A 185 1.51 -13.56 8.34
N GLN A 186 2.81 -13.61 8.06
CA GLN A 186 3.50 -14.87 7.91
C GLN A 186 3.73 -15.45 9.30
N LEU A 187 3.12 -16.61 9.58
CA LEU A 187 3.23 -17.25 10.88
C LEU A 187 4.64 -17.79 11.12
N TYR A 188 5.08 -17.77 12.38
CA TYR A 188 6.30 -18.44 12.77
C TYR A 188 6.11 -19.97 12.72
N PRO A 189 7.01 -20.75 12.10
CA PRO A 189 6.82 -22.19 11.89
C PRO A 189 7.17 -23.01 13.16
N ASP A 190 6.47 -22.76 14.27
CA ASP A 190 6.67 -23.48 15.53
C ASP A 190 5.86 -24.79 15.63
N ASN A 191 5.07 -25.14 14.61
CA ASN A 191 4.16 -26.29 14.58
C ASN A 191 3.14 -26.32 15.74
N GLN A 192 2.96 -25.21 16.47
CA GLN A 192 1.97 -25.10 17.53
C GLN A 192 0.64 -24.60 16.98
N PRO A 193 -0.49 -24.92 17.64
CA PRO A 193 -1.77 -24.30 17.32
C PRO A 193 -1.69 -22.77 17.43
N VAL A 194 -2.46 -22.08 16.59
CA VAL A 194 -2.62 -20.62 16.66
C VAL A 194 -4.07 -20.25 16.43
N THR A 195 -4.56 -19.32 17.24
CA THR A 195 -5.89 -18.74 17.11
C THR A 195 -5.75 -17.35 16.50
N LEU A 196 -6.55 -17.06 15.49
CA LEU A 196 -6.58 -15.79 14.80
C LEU A 196 -7.71 -14.91 15.36
N GLN A 197 -7.64 -13.60 15.11
CA GLN A 197 -8.61 -12.63 15.62
C GLN A 197 -10.05 -12.85 15.11
N ASP A 198 -10.20 -13.48 13.96
CA ASP A 198 -11.49 -13.85 13.35
C ASP A 198 -12.09 -15.14 13.96
N GLY A 199 -11.43 -15.74 14.95
CA GLY A 199 -11.83 -16.99 15.59
C GLY A 199 -11.31 -18.25 14.90
N THR A 200 -10.67 -18.14 13.74
CA THR A 200 -10.08 -19.28 13.04
C THR A 200 -8.95 -19.86 13.87
N THR A 201 -8.94 -21.19 14.06
CA THR A 201 -7.83 -21.88 14.73
C THR A 201 -7.11 -22.76 13.74
N LEU A 202 -5.81 -22.53 13.58
CA LEU A 202 -4.95 -23.35 12.75
C LEU A 202 -4.27 -24.40 13.63
N PRO A 203 -4.32 -25.69 13.28
CA PRO A 203 -3.77 -26.76 14.13
C PRO A 203 -2.25 -26.71 14.24
N LYS A 204 -1.57 -26.22 13.18
CA LYS A 204 -0.12 -26.09 13.11
C LYS A 204 0.25 -24.81 12.35
N ALA A 205 1.06 -23.96 12.96
CA ALA A 205 1.73 -22.87 12.28
C ALA A 205 3.00 -23.40 11.59
N GLN A 206 3.04 -23.35 10.25
CA GLN A 206 4.11 -23.92 9.42
C GLN A 206 4.78 -22.89 8.51
N GLY A 207 4.55 -21.60 8.74
CA GLY A 207 5.03 -20.54 7.85
C GLY A 207 3.98 -19.98 6.90
N GLN A 208 2.74 -20.46 6.96
CA GLN A 208 1.66 -19.96 6.09
C GLN A 208 1.34 -18.48 6.35
N VAL A 209 0.87 -17.80 5.31
CA VAL A 209 0.41 -16.41 5.41
C VAL A 209 -1.07 -16.36 5.76
N VAL A 210 -1.43 -15.63 6.80
CA VAL A 210 -2.83 -15.41 7.22
C VAL A 210 -3.17 -13.93 7.13
N TYR A 211 -4.44 -13.59 6.91
CA TYR A 211 -4.89 -12.19 6.79
C TYR A 211 -5.70 -11.69 7.99
N SER A 212 -5.79 -12.54 9.02
CA SER A 212 -6.32 -12.22 10.34
C SER A 212 -5.16 -12.38 11.33
N PRO A 213 -4.85 -11.37 12.16
CA PRO A 213 -3.66 -11.44 13.00
C PRO A 213 -3.79 -12.56 14.05
N PRO A 214 -2.68 -13.25 14.38
CA PRO A 214 -2.66 -14.20 15.49
C PRO A 214 -2.90 -13.47 16.81
N VAL A 215 -3.70 -14.05 17.69
CA VAL A 215 -4.04 -13.47 18.99
C VAL A 215 -3.62 -14.36 20.15
N ARG A 216 -3.30 -13.72 21.27
CA ARG A 216 -3.15 -14.38 22.57
C ARG A 216 -4.10 -13.75 23.58
N THR A 217 -4.56 -14.54 24.53
CA THR A 217 -5.31 -14.04 25.67
C THR A 217 -4.33 -13.52 26.72
N ALA A 218 -4.37 -12.21 26.98
CA ALA A 218 -3.68 -11.60 28.11
C ALA A 218 -4.61 -11.59 29.32
N TYR A 219 -4.08 -11.93 30.49
CA TYR A 219 -4.84 -11.98 31.75
C TYR A 219 -4.40 -10.86 32.69
N ALA A 220 -5.34 -10.35 33.48
CA ALA A 220 -5.03 -9.46 34.59
C ALA A 220 -4.20 -10.20 35.67
N TYR A 221 -3.18 -9.55 36.23
CA TYR A 221 -2.27 -10.13 37.23
C TYR A 221 -3.00 -10.56 38.52
N ARG A 222 -4.13 -9.92 38.83
CA ARG A 222 -5.02 -10.23 39.98
C ARG A 222 -6.51 -10.09 39.64
N GLY A 223 -6.96 -10.65 38.52
CA GLY A 223 -8.38 -10.59 38.15
C GLY A 223 -8.82 -11.71 37.21
N THR A 224 -10.12 -11.86 37.04
CA THR A 224 -10.74 -12.77 36.05
C THR A 224 -10.86 -12.15 34.65
N SER A 225 -10.52 -10.87 34.51
CA SER A 225 -10.57 -10.15 33.24
C SER A 225 -9.47 -10.63 32.30
N SER A 226 -9.85 -10.87 31.05
CA SER A 226 -8.94 -11.20 29.96
C SER A 226 -9.21 -10.33 28.75
N VAL A 227 -8.19 -10.14 27.93
CA VAL A 227 -8.28 -9.39 26.68
C VAL A 227 -7.49 -10.11 25.59
N GLN A 228 -8.04 -10.15 24.38
CA GLN A 228 -7.30 -10.64 23.23
C GLN A 228 -6.39 -9.53 22.70
N VAL A 229 -5.12 -9.85 22.55
CA VAL A 229 -4.11 -8.95 21.98
C VAL A 229 -3.41 -9.63 20.83
N VAL A 230 -3.00 -8.87 19.82
CA VAL A 230 -2.22 -9.42 18.69
C VAL A 230 -0.89 -9.95 19.21
N ASP A 231 -0.59 -11.21 18.90
CA ASP A 231 0.65 -11.87 19.31
C ASP A 231 1.71 -11.79 18.21
N LEU A 232 2.46 -10.68 18.20
CA LEU A 232 3.57 -10.48 17.27
C LEU A 232 4.67 -11.53 17.41
N SER A 233 4.79 -12.22 18.55
CA SER A 233 5.79 -13.28 18.74
C SER A 233 5.50 -14.54 17.92
N ARG A 234 4.27 -14.67 17.40
CA ARG A 234 3.86 -15.73 16.45
C ARG A 234 3.97 -15.30 14.99
N VAL A 235 4.46 -14.09 14.71
CA VAL A 235 4.58 -13.53 13.35
C VAL A 235 6.06 -13.49 12.96
N ALA A 236 6.45 -14.21 11.92
CA ALA A 236 7.80 -14.12 11.37
C ALA A 236 7.98 -12.82 10.58
N ALA A 237 7.03 -12.51 9.69
CA ALA A 237 7.05 -11.32 8.85
C ALA A 237 5.63 -10.79 8.58
N LEU A 238 5.51 -9.49 8.33
CA LEU A 238 4.31 -8.90 7.73
C LEU A 238 4.48 -8.92 6.21
N VAL A 239 3.39 -9.19 5.50
CA VAL A 239 3.36 -9.21 4.02
C VAL A 239 2.43 -8.10 3.57
N ALA A 240 2.95 -6.99 3.04
CA ALA A 240 2.10 -5.95 2.49
C ALA A 240 1.88 -6.18 1.00
N GLY A 241 0.62 -6.21 0.57
CA GLY A 241 0.21 -6.19 -0.83
C GLY A 241 -0.46 -4.87 -1.18
N VAL A 242 -0.08 -4.24 -2.28
CA VAL A 242 -0.68 -2.99 -2.76
C VAL A 242 -1.17 -3.12 -4.20
N ALA A 243 -2.31 -2.48 -4.50
CA ALA A 243 -2.80 -2.27 -5.86
C ALA A 243 -2.66 -0.79 -6.21
N VAL A 244 -1.95 -0.49 -7.29
CA VAL A 244 -1.47 0.86 -7.64
C VAL A 244 -1.86 1.22 -9.06
N VAL A 245 -2.39 2.41 -9.24
CA VAL A 245 -2.68 3.04 -10.54
C VAL A 245 -1.70 4.19 -10.77
N ASP A 246 -1.29 4.39 -12.02
CA ASP A 246 -0.42 5.51 -12.37
C ASP A 246 -1.14 6.86 -12.17
N VAL A 247 -0.39 7.93 -11.86
CA VAL A 247 -0.98 9.23 -11.52
C VAL A 247 -1.76 9.84 -12.70
N THR A 248 -1.34 9.57 -13.94
CA THR A 248 -2.02 10.07 -15.14
C THR A 248 -3.37 9.39 -15.34
N SER A 249 -3.42 8.07 -15.17
CA SER A 249 -4.67 7.30 -15.23
C SER A 249 -5.59 7.58 -14.05
N LEU A 250 -5.04 7.83 -12.85
CA LEU A 250 -5.82 8.23 -11.69
C LEU A 250 -6.61 9.51 -11.93
N ARG A 251 -6.06 10.47 -12.70
CA ARG A 251 -6.76 11.71 -13.07
C ARG A 251 -7.99 11.47 -13.96
N LEU A 252 -8.07 10.33 -14.62
CA LEU A 252 -9.22 9.95 -15.45
C LEU A 252 -10.36 9.34 -14.62
N LEU A 253 -10.11 9.00 -13.35
CA LEU A 253 -11.09 8.38 -12.47
C LEU A 253 -11.86 9.43 -11.68
N ASP A 254 -13.12 9.18 -11.40
CA ASP A 254 -13.82 9.83 -10.28
C ASP A 254 -13.63 9.02 -8.97
N ALA A 255 -14.19 9.52 -7.86
CA ALA A 255 -14.06 8.87 -6.55
C ALA A 255 -14.75 7.50 -6.50
N ASP A 256 -15.89 7.34 -7.17
CA ASP A 256 -16.67 6.10 -7.18
C ASP A 256 -15.97 5.04 -8.02
N GLN A 257 -15.42 5.42 -9.18
CA GLN A 257 -14.62 4.55 -10.05
C GLN A 257 -13.33 4.09 -9.36
N ALA A 258 -12.64 5.00 -8.66
CA ALA A 258 -11.44 4.65 -7.90
C ALA A 258 -11.77 3.70 -6.73
N THR A 259 -12.89 3.92 -6.05
CA THR A 259 -13.39 3.01 -5.00
C THR A 259 -13.77 1.65 -5.55
N ALA A 260 -14.51 1.61 -6.67
CA ALA A 260 -14.87 0.38 -7.35
C ALA A 260 -13.62 -0.41 -7.77
N LEU A 261 -12.62 0.28 -8.34
CA LEU A 261 -11.37 -0.34 -8.75
C LEU A 261 -10.58 -0.91 -7.57
N GLY A 262 -10.47 -0.17 -6.46
CA GLY A 262 -9.82 -0.67 -5.25
C GLY A 262 -10.57 -1.84 -4.59
N SER A 263 -11.91 -1.79 -4.61
CA SER A 263 -12.77 -2.84 -4.03
C SER A 263 -12.74 -4.15 -4.82
N ALA A 264 -12.31 -4.09 -6.09
CA ALA A 264 -12.13 -5.28 -6.91
C ALA A 264 -11.07 -6.22 -6.31
N PHE A 265 -10.13 -5.70 -5.53
CA PHE A 265 -9.05 -6.45 -4.89
C PHE A 265 -9.42 -6.88 -3.47
N GLY A 266 -10.04 -8.06 -3.37
CA GLY A 266 -10.43 -8.68 -2.11
C GLY A 266 -9.24 -9.11 -1.25
N VAL A 267 -9.50 -9.41 0.02
CA VAL A 267 -8.49 -10.02 0.90
C VAL A 267 -8.19 -11.43 0.39
N PRO A 268 -6.92 -11.79 0.15
CA PRO A 268 -6.58 -13.14 -0.32
C PRO A 268 -6.96 -14.23 0.67
N ALA A 269 -7.09 -15.47 0.18
CA ALA A 269 -7.29 -16.63 1.04
C ALA A 269 -6.02 -16.95 1.85
N THR A 270 -6.18 -17.71 2.94
CA THR A 270 -5.05 -18.22 3.73
C THR A 270 -4.05 -18.94 2.83
N ASP A 271 -2.77 -18.68 3.06
CA ASP A 271 -1.61 -19.21 2.34
C ASP A 271 -1.47 -18.75 0.87
N VAL A 272 -2.33 -17.83 0.43
CA VAL A 272 -2.19 -17.19 -0.90
C VAL A 272 -1.57 -15.82 -0.74
N LEU A 273 -0.46 -15.55 -1.43
CA LEU A 273 0.20 -14.24 -1.42
C LEU A 273 -0.65 -13.18 -2.17
N PRO A 274 -0.57 -11.89 -1.79
CA PRO A 274 -1.39 -10.85 -2.42
C PRO A 274 -1.20 -10.74 -3.93
N VAL A 275 0.05 -10.76 -4.41
CA VAL A 275 0.31 -10.73 -5.86
C VAL A 275 -0.25 -11.97 -6.54
N ALA A 276 -0.06 -13.16 -5.96
CA ALA A 276 -0.58 -14.39 -6.53
C ALA A 276 -2.12 -14.39 -6.66
N ALA A 277 -2.83 -13.77 -5.71
CA ALA A 277 -4.28 -13.63 -5.77
C ALA A 277 -4.76 -12.59 -6.78
N TRP A 278 -4.00 -11.50 -6.96
CA TRP A 278 -4.46 -10.33 -7.71
C TRP A 278 -3.89 -10.19 -9.12
N GLU A 279 -2.80 -10.88 -9.45
CA GLU A 279 -2.08 -10.72 -10.71
C GLU A 279 -2.96 -11.03 -11.94
N ALA A 280 -3.69 -12.16 -11.91
CA ALA A 280 -4.60 -12.53 -12.99
C ALA A 280 -5.71 -11.49 -13.21
N GLN A 281 -6.21 -10.89 -12.12
CA GLN A 281 -7.23 -9.85 -12.17
C GLN A 281 -6.67 -8.52 -12.69
N ALA A 282 -5.45 -8.14 -12.26
CA ALA A 282 -4.78 -6.94 -12.73
C ALA A 282 -4.37 -7.02 -14.21
N MET A 283 -4.01 -8.20 -14.71
CA MET A 283 -3.65 -8.43 -16.11
C MET A 283 -4.86 -8.52 -17.05
N SER A 284 -6.07 -8.73 -16.52
CA SER A 284 -7.28 -8.92 -17.32
C SER A 284 -8.27 -7.76 -17.13
N PRO A 285 -8.27 -6.76 -18.02
CA PRO A 285 -9.17 -5.60 -17.91
C PRO A 285 -10.65 -5.96 -17.85
N THR A 286 -11.05 -7.12 -18.37
CA THR A 286 -12.44 -7.59 -18.37
C THR A 286 -12.93 -8.04 -17.00
N THR A 287 -12.02 -8.38 -16.09
CA THR A 287 -12.35 -8.76 -14.70
C THR A 287 -12.51 -7.54 -13.77
N LEU A 288 -12.07 -6.37 -14.23
CA LEU A 288 -12.19 -5.10 -13.52
C LEU A 288 -13.52 -4.40 -13.85
N PRO A 289 -14.03 -3.53 -12.97
CA PRO A 289 -15.33 -2.89 -13.18
C PRO A 289 -15.43 -2.16 -14.52
N GLY A 290 -16.47 -2.47 -15.30
CA GLY A 290 -16.66 -1.91 -16.64
C GLY A 290 -16.92 -0.40 -16.66
N SER A 291 -17.34 0.18 -15.52
CA SER A 291 -17.48 1.62 -15.32
C SER A 291 -16.15 2.37 -15.33
N VAL A 292 -15.02 1.68 -15.11
CA VAL A 292 -13.70 2.27 -15.06
C VAL A 292 -13.12 2.40 -16.48
N PRO A 293 -12.61 3.59 -16.87
CA PRO A 293 -11.94 3.79 -18.16
C PRO A 293 -10.88 2.73 -18.45
N LEU A 294 -10.86 2.22 -19.69
CA LEU A 294 -9.94 1.15 -20.09
C LEU A 294 -8.47 1.51 -19.84
N ALA A 295 -8.09 2.75 -20.07
CA ALA A 295 -6.73 3.24 -19.83
C ALA A 295 -6.31 3.04 -18.36
N ALA A 296 -7.20 3.33 -17.40
CA ALA A 296 -6.91 3.13 -15.99
C ALA A 296 -6.85 1.66 -15.60
N ARG A 297 -7.76 0.82 -16.12
CA ARG A 297 -7.72 -0.63 -15.93
C ARG A 297 -6.41 -1.25 -16.43
N GLN A 298 -5.89 -0.79 -17.57
CA GLN A 298 -4.64 -1.28 -18.14
C GLN A 298 -3.38 -0.80 -17.41
N SER A 299 -3.46 0.32 -16.69
CA SER A 299 -2.34 0.88 -15.94
C SER A 299 -2.14 0.27 -14.55
N LEU A 300 -3.14 -0.44 -14.04
CA LEU A 300 -3.12 -0.98 -12.70
C LEU A 300 -2.03 -2.05 -12.54
N ARG A 301 -1.23 -1.94 -11.47
CA ARG A 301 -0.21 -2.92 -11.10
C ARG A 301 -0.35 -3.32 -9.64
N VAL A 302 0.06 -4.54 -9.33
CA VAL A 302 0.07 -5.08 -7.98
C VAL A 302 1.50 -5.36 -7.55
N PHE A 303 1.81 -5.06 -6.30
CA PHE A 303 3.13 -5.29 -5.73
C PHE A 303 2.99 -5.90 -4.35
N GLN A 304 4.03 -6.60 -3.90
CA GLN A 304 4.12 -7.09 -2.52
C GLN A 304 5.52 -6.90 -1.95
N HIS A 305 5.60 -6.81 -0.63
CA HIS A 305 6.85 -6.80 0.11
C HIS A 305 6.72 -7.50 1.45
N PHE A 306 7.82 -8.09 1.94
CA PHE A 306 7.90 -8.80 3.21
C PHE A 306 8.72 -8.00 4.22
N PHE A 307 8.15 -7.77 5.40
CA PHE A 307 8.77 -7.01 6.48
C PHE A 307 9.03 -7.95 7.66
N PRO A 308 10.28 -8.34 7.93
CA PRO A 308 10.59 -9.24 9.04
C PRO A 308 10.27 -8.58 10.39
N VAL A 309 9.47 -9.25 11.22
CA VAL A 309 9.09 -8.76 12.57
C VAL A 309 9.89 -9.48 13.63
N THR A 310 9.99 -10.80 13.56
CA THR A 310 10.68 -11.59 14.58
C THR A 310 11.78 -12.38 13.89
N PRO A 311 13.07 -12.15 14.20
CA PRO A 311 14.14 -12.94 13.61
C PRO A 311 14.02 -14.39 14.08
N PHE A 312 14.27 -15.34 13.18
CA PHE A 312 14.24 -16.80 13.42
C PHE A 312 15.09 -17.28 14.63
N ALA A 313 15.97 -16.44 15.16
CA ALA A 313 16.87 -16.78 16.25
C ALA A 313 16.31 -16.51 17.66
N SER A 314 15.22 -15.75 17.83
CA SER A 314 14.78 -15.31 19.16
C SER A 314 13.86 -16.28 19.92
N ARG A 315 13.63 -17.49 19.38
CA ARG A 315 12.77 -18.53 19.98
C ARG A 315 13.43 -19.91 20.07
N LEU A 316 14.74 -20.00 19.85
CA LEU A 316 15.54 -21.21 20.13
C LEU A 316 15.80 -21.36 21.63
#